data_AF-V5FXK6-F1
#
_entry.id   AF-V5FXK6-F1
#
_cell.length_a   1.000
_cell.length_b   1.000
_cell.length_c   1.000
_cell.angle_alpha   90.00
_cell.angle_beta   90.00
_cell.angle_gamma   90.00
#
_symmetry.space_group_name_H-M   'P 1'
#
loop_
_entity.id
_entity.type
_entity.pdbx_description
1 polymer ?
#
loop_
_entity_poly.entity_id
_entity_poly.type
_entity_poly.pdbx_seq_one_letter_code
_entity_poly.pdbx_strand_id
1 'polypeptide(L)'
;KIDNKEELQNYITIFYSVECIWHLCEILFIDVIPGNVVLPYLLEWVRFHFPKHERNAAVMLGGDLVGLESNPDFWKTVIGSLLQGRVNVVRALLRQHSASDSSAFKLVDQVLRAMPIYSVVSGVSINEFNLQWRQWTVDVQSKIDAKLFVSERYLHLIMRLVVGDENAWAEVQDNCETWYEFLAGWLFYSEPTVKSFELGLFAKRSITKMQMKNHLKHLDRVLLAAMEFDMFQVIKEIQYMTENGWFVSHFTDLLYHSGRLSTLEKEVNNFSAEKLRESFILDYGVTLMGHKSLWQVGLSYLDYCPNDGNVAIELLLPRIYIDNEAKAQKIVYEAKNRELHHIVQSICKAQGMISMKRGRLGNALTWALKSQDGPFTSFLADKFLQKYISSGKLVST
;
A
#
# COMPACT_ATOMS: atom_id res chain seq x y z
N LYS A 1 -1.96 -6.62 28.43
CA LYS A 1 -1.23 -7.75 27.77
C LYS A 1 -2.09 -8.44 26.72
N ILE A 2 -3.36 -8.78 26.99
CA ILE A 2 -4.29 -9.30 25.96
C ILE A 2 -4.73 -8.16 25.01
N ASP A 3 -5.04 -6.98 25.56
CA ASP A 3 -5.37 -5.75 24.80
C ASP A 3 -4.35 -5.41 23.70
N ASN A 4 -3.06 -5.38 24.05
CA ASN A 4 -1.99 -5.06 23.09
C ASN A 4 -1.90 -6.07 21.94
N LYS A 5 -2.32 -7.32 22.12
CA LYS A 5 -2.23 -8.33 21.06
C LYS A 5 -3.30 -8.11 20.00
N GLU A 6 -4.52 -7.78 20.42
CA GLU A 6 -5.62 -7.45 19.53
C GLU A 6 -5.36 -6.16 18.76
N GLU A 7 -4.86 -5.13 19.45
CA GLU A 7 -4.44 -3.87 18.84
C GLU A 7 -3.34 -4.07 17.78
N LEU A 8 -2.29 -4.86 18.10
CA LEU A 8 -1.24 -5.19 17.13
C LEU A 8 -1.79 -5.98 15.94
N GLN A 9 -2.74 -6.88 16.15
CA GLN A 9 -3.36 -7.63 15.06
C GLN A 9 -4.19 -6.72 14.15
N ASN A 10 -4.86 -5.72 14.71
CA ASN A 10 -5.56 -4.69 13.94
C ASN A 10 -4.58 -3.88 13.10
N TYR A 11 -3.45 -3.44 13.68
CA TYR A 11 -2.41 -2.74 12.91
C TYR A 11 -1.82 -3.58 11.78
N ILE A 12 -1.53 -4.86 12.03
CA ILE A 12 -1.06 -5.78 10.97
C ILE A 12 -2.08 -5.84 9.82
N THR A 13 -3.37 -5.92 10.14
CA THR A 13 -4.45 -5.97 9.15
C THR A 13 -4.55 -4.67 8.34
N ILE A 14 -4.42 -3.51 9.01
CA ILE A 14 -4.42 -2.19 8.37
C ILE A 14 -3.20 -2.06 7.45
N PHE A 15 -1.99 -2.34 7.93
CA PHE A 15 -0.76 -2.21 7.14
C PHE A 15 -0.74 -3.17 5.95
N TYR A 16 -1.23 -4.40 6.11
CA TYR A 16 -1.41 -5.31 4.98
C TYR A 16 -2.39 -4.75 3.95
N SER A 17 -3.50 -4.15 4.39
CA SER A 17 -4.46 -3.53 3.48
C SER A 17 -3.84 -2.35 2.72
N VAL A 18 -3.04 -1.52 3.41
CA VAL A 18 -2.28 -0.41 2.81
C VAL A 18 -1.30 -0.92 1.76
N GLU A 19 -0.48 -1.92 2.08
CA GLU A 19 0.48 -2.54 1.15
C GLU A 19 -0.24 -3.11 -0.09
N CYS A 20 -1.33 -3.84 0.13
CA CYS A 20 -2.12 -4.47 -0.92
C CYS A 20 -2.71 -3.44 -1.90
N ILE A 21 -3.27 -2.34 -1.38
CA ILE A 21 -3.78 -1.24 -2.20
C ILE A 21 -2.64 -0.51 -2.92
N TRP A 22 -1.56 -0.20 -2.19
CA TRP A 22 -0.41 0.53 -2.75
C TRP A 22 0.17 -0.20 -3.95
N HIS A 23 0.47 -1.50 -3.82
CA HIS A 23 1.01 -2.30 -4.91
C HIS A 23 0.06 -2.37 -6.12
N LEU A 24 -1.26 -2.54 -5.90
CA LEU A 24 -2.21 -2.57 -7.00
C LEU A 24 -2.28 -1.20 -7.71
N CYS A 25 -2.34 -0.12 -6.94
CA CYS A 25 -2.39 1.23 -7.50
C CYS A 25 -1.10 1.63 -8.21
N GLU A 26 0.07 1.15 -7.76
CA GLU A 26 1.34 1.31 -8.47
C GLU A 26 1.26 0.68 -9.87
N ILE A 27 0.82 -0.59 -9.95
CA ILE A 27 0.61 -1.30 -11.21
C ILE A 27 -0.38 -0.55 -12.12
N LEU A 28 -1.53 -0.12 -11.57
CA LEU A 28 -2.62 0.43 -12.39
C LEU A 28 -2.42 1.90 -12.76
N PHE A 29 -1.89 2.71 -11.85
CA PHE A 29 -1.84 4.16 -12.01
C PHE A 29 -0.43 4.69 -12.27
N ILE A 30 0.63 4.02 -11.86
CA ILE A 30 1.98 4.57 -11.97
C ILE A 30 2.70 3.91 -13.15
N ASP A 31 2.74 2.59 -13.16
CA ASP A 31 3.53 1.82 -14.12
C ASP A 31 3.08 2.01 -15.57
N VAL A 32 4.07 1.91 -16.47
CA VAL A 32 3.83 1.87 -17.91
C VAL A 32 3.68 0.42 -18.34
N ILE A 33 2.44 -0.06 -18.36
CA ILE A 33 2.12 -1.44 -18.75
C ILE A 33 2.25 -1.61 -20.27
N PRO A 34 3.18 -2.46 -20.76
CA PRO A 34 3.37 -2.65 -22.20
C PRO A 34 2.11 -3.21 -22.88
N GLY A 35 1.63 -2.49 -23.89
CA GLY A 35 0.41 -2.84 -24.61
C GLY A 35 -0.86 -2.85 -23.75
N ASN A 36 -0.83 -2.26 -22.54
CA ASN A 36 -1.91 -2.28 -21.55
C ASN A 36 -2.37 -3.69 -21.12
N VAL A 37 -1.58 -4.74 -21.37
CA VAL A 37 -1.92 -6.10 -20.94
C VAL A 37 -1.51 -6.28 -19.48
N VAL A 38 -2.50 -6.20 -18.59
CA VAL A 38 -2.28 -6.07 -17.13
C VAL A 38 -2.15 -7.41 -16.40
N LEU A 39 -2.63 -8.49 -17.00
CA LEU A 39 -2.75 -9.79 -16.34
C LEU A 39 -1.45 -10.34 -15.73
N PRO A 40 -0.27 -10.25 -16.39
CA PRO A 40 0.97 -10.73 -15.79
C PRO A 40 1.29 -10.04 -14.46
N TYR A 41 1.09 -8.73 -14.38
CA TYR A 41 1.30 -7.92 -13.18
C TYR A 41 0.26 -8.24 -12.10
N LEU A 42 -1.00 -8.47 -12.50
CA LEU A 42 -2.05 -8.87 -11.57
C LEU A 42 -1.76 -10.25 -10.94
N LEU A 43 -1.25 -11.21 -11.73
CA LEU A 43 -0.85 -12.52 -11.22
C LEU A 43 0.35 -12.42 -10.26
N GLU A 44 1.29 -11.54 -10.53
CA GLU A 44 2.42 -11.27 -9.61
C GLU A 44 1.92 -10.67 -8.29
N TRP A 45 1.04 -9.68 -8.36
CA TRP A 45 0.39 -9.09 -7.19
C TRP A 45 -0.37 -10.13 -6.35
N VAL A 46 -1.18 -10.99 -6.99
CA VAL A 46 -1.86 -12.10 -6.28
C VAL A 46 -0.86 -13.07 -5.66
N ARG A 47 0.21 -13.45 -6.37
CA ARG A 47 1.23 -14.36 -5.81
C ARG A 47 1.94 -13.78 -4.59
N PHE A 48 2.21 -12.47 -4.61
CA PHE A 48 2.83 -11.76 -3.50
C PHE A 48 1.93 -11.76 -2.26
N HIS A 49 0.65 -11.45 -2.43
CA HIS A 49 -0.31 -11.34 -1.33
C HIS A 49 -0.86 -12.69 -0.84
N PHE A 50 -0.83 -13.74 -1.67
CA PHE A 50 -1.31 -15.09 -1.33
C PHE A 50 -0.20 -16.17 -1.48
N PRO A 51 0.89 -16.11 -0.70
CA PRO A 51 2.05 -17.00 -0.88
C PRO A 51 1.83 -18.43 -0.37
N LYS A 52 0.67 -18.73 0.21
CA LYS A 52 0.35 -20.03 0.85
C LYS A 52 0.58 -21.22 -0.08
N HIS A 53 0.07 -21.13 -1.32
CA HIS A 53 0.20 -22.20 -2.30
C HIS A 53 1.64 -22.38 -2.77
N GLU A 54 2.39 -21.29 -2.95
CA GLU A 54 3.82 -21.35 -3.28
C GLU A 54 4.64 -22.00 -2.15
N ARG A 55 4.42 -21.59 -0.90
CA ARG A 55 5.12 -22.17 0.26
C ARG A 55 4.82 -23.67 0.39
N ASN A 56 3.56 -24.06 0.26
CA ASN A 56 3.16 -25.47 0.32
C ASN A 56 3.79 -26.27 -0.83
N ALA A 57 3.77 -25.73 -2.06
CA ALA A 57 4.36 -26.38 -3.20
C ALA A 57 5.88 -26.56 -3.04
N ALA A 58 6.58 -25.56 -2.51
CA ALA A 58 8.02 -25.66 -2.22
C ALA A 58 8.34 -26.76 -1.21
N VAL A 59 7.55 -26.89 -0.14
CA VAL A 59 7.70 -27.96 0.85
C VAL A 59 7.43 -29.34 0.23
N MET A 60 6.37 -29.46 -0.58
CA MET A 60 6.01 -30.72 -1.24
C MET A 60 7.05 -31.16 -2.28
N LEU A 61 7.60 -30.22 -3.06
CA LEU A 61 8.59 -30.52 -4.09
C LEU A 61 10.01 -30.72 -3.55
N GLY A 62 10.30 -30.19 -2.35
CA GLY A 62 11.60 -30.34 -1.69
C GLY A 62 11.74 -31.57 -0.81
N GLY A 63 10.65 -32.29 -0.51
CA GLY A 63 10.66 -33.47 0.35
C GLY A 63 10.69 -34.79 -0.43
N ASP A 64 11.37 -35.81 0.13
CA ASP A 64 11.35 -37.20 -0.36
C ASP A 64 10.07 -37.94 0.10
N LEU A 65 8.90 -37.35 -0.15
CA LEU A 65 7.62 -37.90 0.31
C LEU A 65 6.98 -38.72 -0.80
N VAL A 66 6.91 -40.04 -0.61
CA VAL A 66 6.09 -40.94 -1.44
C VAL A 66 4.63 -40.82 -1.00
N GLY A 67 3.69 -40.75 -1.95
CA GLY A 67 2.26 -40.70 -1.65
C GLY A 67 1.74 -39.32 -1.24
N LEU A 68 2.34 -38.25 -1.79
CA LEU A 68 1.93 -36.86 -1.55
C LEU A 68 0.44 -36.62 -1.76
N GLU A 69 -0.21 -37.39 -2.64
CA GLU A 69 -1.65 -37.33 -2.89
C GLU A 69 -2.51 -37.63 -1.65
N SER A 70 -1.95 -38.32 -0.65
CA SER A 70 -2.62 -38.60 0.63
C SER A 70 -2.62 -37.38 1.56
N ASN A 71 -1.81 -36.36 1.27
CA ASN A 71 -1.82 -35.11 2.02
C ASN A 71 -3.11 -34.33 1.68
N PRO A 72 -3.93 -33.94 2.67
CA PRO A 72 -5.18 -33.22 2.44
C PRO A 72 -5.01 -31.88 1.71
N ASP A 73 -3.81 -31.30 1.75
CA ASP A 73 -3.48 -30.04 1.09
C ASP A 73 -2.85 -30.21 -0.29
N PHE A 74 -2.57 -31.44 -0.75
CA PHE A 74 -1.95 -31.67 -2.06
C PHE A 74 -2.80 -31.09 -3.19
N TRP A 75 -4.04 -31.54 -3.33
CA TRP A 75 -4.93 -31.05 -4.40
C TRP A 75 -5.30 -29.57 -4.23
N LYS A 76 -5.41 -29.07 -2.99
CA LYS A 76 -5.60 -27.63 -2.73
C LYS A 76 -4.39 -26.82 -3.21
N THR A 77 -3.18 -27.34 -3.04
CA THR A 77 -1.94 -26.71 -3.49
C THR A 77 -1.80 -26.78 -5.00
N VAL A 78 -2.16 -27.91 -5.63
CA VAL A 78 -2.20 -28.05 -7.09
C VAL A 78 -3.19 -27.07 -7.72
N ILE A 79 -4.43 -27.03 -7.23
CA ILE A 79 -5.46 -26.12 -7.74
C ILE A 79 -5.09 -24.67 -7.44
N GLY A 80 -4.67 -24.32 -6.22
CA GLY A 80 -4.23 -22.95 -5.90
C GLY A 80 -3.03 -22.49 -6.75
N SER A 81 -2.08 -23.38 -7.03
CA SER A 81 -0.97 -23.08 -7.97
C SER A 81 -1.47 -22.86 -9.40
N LEU A 82 -2.48 -23.61 -9.83
CA LEU A 82 -3.13 -23.44 -11.13
C LEU A 82 -3.84 -22.07 -11.23
N LEU A 83 -4.58 -21.70 -10.18
CA LEU A 83 -5.28 -20.41 -10.08
C LEU A 83 -4.31 -19.22 -10.05
N GLN A 84 -3.12 -19.40 -9.47
CA GLN A 84 -2.06 -18.40 -9.54
C GLN A 84 -1.29 -18.42 -10.87
N GLY A 85 -1.72 -19.19 -11.88
CA GLY A 85 -1.08 -19.29 -13.19
C GLY A 85 0.31 -19.96 -13.17
N ARG A 86 0.65 -20.71 -12.12
CA ARG A 86 1.95 -21.40 -11.98
C ARG A 86 1.92 -22.79 -12.61
N VAL A 87 1.67 -22.84 -13.91
CA VAL A 87 1.50 -24.10 -14.66
C VAL A 87 2.70 -25.04 -14.53
N ASN A 88 3.92 -24.50 -14.50
CA ASN A 88 5.12 -25.32 -14.30
C ASN A 88 5.18 -25.99 -12.92
N VAL A 89 4.71 -25.30 -11.88
CA VAL A 89 4.63 -25.86 -10.51
C VAL A 89 3.55 -26.94 -10.46
N VAL A 90 2.39 -26.70 -11.07
CA VAL A 90 1.32 -27.71 -11.20
C VAL A 90 1.87 -28.98 -11.85
N ARG A 91 2.56 -28.85 -12.97
CA ARG A 91 3.19 -29.99 -13.67
C ARG A 91 4.21 -30.71 -12.80
N ALA A 92 5.05 -29.98 -12.07
CA ALA A 92 6.02 -30.56 -11.14
C ALA A 92 5.33 -31.36 -10.01
N LEU A 93 4.25 -30.82 -9.43
CA LEU A 93 3.48 -31.50 -8.38
C LEU A 93 2.78 -32.75 -8.91
N LEU A 94 2.17 -32.69 -10.09
CA LEU A 94 1.50 -33.84 -10.70
C LEU A 94 2.48 -34.97 -11.03
N ARG A 95 3.74 -34.66 -11.34
CA ARG A 95 4.79 -35.67 -11.56
C ARG A 95 5.17 -36.45 -10.30
N GLN A 96 4.94 -35.88 -9.12
CA GLN A 96 5.18 -36.57 -7.85
C GLN A 96 4.03 -37.49 -7.43
N HIS A 97 2.91 -37.45 -8.15
CA HIS A 97 1.78 -38.35 -7.89
C HIS A 97 2.14 -39.79 -8.26
N SER A 98 1.70 -40.78 -7.47
CA SER A 98 1.98 -42.21 -7.72
C SER A 98 1.51 -42.70 -9.10
N ALA A 99 0.39 -42.17 -9.59
CA ALA A 99 -0.16 -42.44 -10.92
C ALA A 99 0.40 -41.56 -12.06
N SER A 100 1.51 -40.83 -11.86
CA SER A 100 2.09 -39.89 -12.85
C SER A 100 2.44 -40.56 -14.18
N ASP A 101 2.72 -41.86 -14.17
CA ASP A 101 3.01 -42.65 -15.37
C ASP A 101 1.79 -43.10 -16.18
N SER A 102 0.59 -42.91 -15.64
CA SER A 102 -0.65 -43.24 -16.34
C SER A 102 -0.88 -42.37 -17.58
N SER A 103 -1.70 -42.86 -18.51
CA SER A 103 -2.02 -42.14 -19.75
C SER A 103 -2.67 -40.78 -19.49
N ALA A 104 -3.57 -40.69 -18.50
CA ALA A 104 -4.26 -39.46 -18.15
C ALA A 104 -3.30 -38.38 -17.63
N PHE A 105 -2.39 -38.72 -16.71
CA PHE A 105 -1.39 -37.79 -16.17
C PHE A 105 -0.41 -37.32 -17.25
N LYS A 106 0.09 -38.23 -18.09
CA LYS A 106 0.96 -37.89 -19.23
C LYS A 106 0.27 -36.95 -20.21
N LEU A 107 -1.02 -37.17 -20.49
CA LEU A 107 -1.80 -36.29 -21.36
C LEU A 107 -1.99 -34.91 -20.75
N VAL A 108 -2.30 -34.80 -19.45
CA VAL A 108 -2.39 -33.52 -18.75
C VAL A 108 -1.05 -32.77 -18.78
N ASP A 109 0.08 -33.43 -18.51
CA ASP A 109 1.41 -32.78 -18.59
C ASP A 109 1.69 -32.25 -20.00
N GLN A 110 1.32 -33.01 -21.04
CA GLN A 110 1.46 -32.58 -22.44
C GLN A 110 0.61 -31.35 -22.75
N VAL A 111 -0.67 -31.37 -22.37
CA VAL A 111 -1.62 -30.25 -22.56
C VAL A 111 -1.10 -28.99 -21.88
N LEU A 112 -0.74 -29.08 -20.60
CA LEU A 112 -0.26 -27.95 -19.81
C LEU A 112 1.10 -27.43 -20.30
N ARG A 113 1.97 -28.32 -20.80
CA ARG A 113 3.26 -27.92 -21.40
C ARG A 113 3.08 -27.16 -22.71
N ALA A 114 2.09 -27.54 -23.52
CA ALA A 114 1.81 -26.92 -24.81
C ALA A 114 0.98 -25.63 -24.69
N MET A 115 0.54 -25.27 -23.48
CA MET A 115 -0.29 -24.09 -23.24
C MET A 115 0.45 -22.81 -23.66
N PRO A 116 -0.13 -21.99 -24.57
CA PRO A 116 0.43 -20.69 -24.92
C PRO A 116 0.41 -19.74 -23.72
N ILE A 117 1.49 -19.01 -23.48
CA ILE A 117 1.56 -17.95 -22.46
C ILE A 117 1.92 -16.65 -23.16
N TYR A 118 1.07 -15.63 -23.00
CA TYR A 118 1.33 -14.32 -23.59
C TYR A 118 2.53 -13.66 -22.92
N SER A 119 3.45 -13.15 -23.73
CA SER A 119 4.58 -12.36 -23.28
C SER A 119 4.83 -11.25 -24.27
N VAL A 120 4.99 -10.02 -23.78
CA VAL A 120 5.30 -8.87 -24.65
C VAL A 120 6.71 -8.99 -25.25
N VAL A 121 7.61 -9.73 -24.57
CA VAL A 121 9.00 -9.93 -24.99
C VAL A 121 9.13 -10.94 -26.13
N SER A 122 8.15 -11.83 -26.33
CA SER A 122 8.24 -12.88 -27.36
C SER A 122 8.08 -12.35 -28.79
N GLY A 123 7.68 -11.08 -28.97
CA GLY A 123 7.46 -10.47 -30.27
C GLY A 123 6.20 -10.96 -31.01
N VAL A 124 5.46 -11.90 -30.42
CA VAL A 124 4.20 -12.42 -30.98
C VAL A 124 3.11 -11.37 -30.84
N SER A 125 2.40 -11.09 -31.93
CA SER A 125 1.27 -10.15 -31.88
C SER A 125 0.12 -10.71 -31.02
N ILE A 126 -0.66 -9.83 -30.39
CA ILE A 126 -1.84 -10.24 -29.61
C ILE A 126 -2.80 -11.09 -30.45
N ASN A 127 -2.99 -10.76 -31.72
CA ASN A 127 -3.88 -11.50 -32.61
C ASN A 127 -3.37 -12.92 -32.90
N GLU A 128 -2.07 -13.07 -33.12
CA GLU A 128 -1.43 -14.36 -33.34
C GLU A 128 -1.49 -15.23 -32.07
N PHE A 129 -1.17 -14.64 -30.92
CA PHE A 129 -1.32 -15.32 -29.63
C PHE A 129 -2.78 -15.78 -29.40
N ASN A 130 -3.76 -14.90 -29.63
CA ASN A 130 -5.17 -15.23 -29.46
C ASN A 130 -5.66 -16.31 -30.43
N LEU A 131 -5.03 -16.46 -31.60
CA LEU A 131 -5.31 -17.56 -32.52
C LEU A 131 -4.74 -18.88 -31.96
N GLN A 132 -3.48 -18.89 -31.53
CA GLN A 132 -2.83 -20.07 -30.93
C GLN A 132 -3.56 -20.53 -29.66
N TRP A 133 -3.92 -19.59 -28.79
CA TRP A 133 -4.69 -19.85 -27.58
C TRP A 133 -6.03 -20.52 -27.91
N ARG A 134 -6.82 -19.95 -28.84
CA ARG A 134 -8.09 -20.55 -29.26
C ARG A 134 -7.95 -21.95 -29.85
N GLN A 135 -6.92 -22.18 -30.68
CA GLN A 135 -6.64 -23.50 -31.24
C GLN A 135 -6.31 -24.52 -30.14
N TRP A 136 -5.46 -24.13 -29.19
CA TRP A 136 -5.14 -24.95 -28.02
C TRP A 136 -6.40 -25.24 -27.18
N THR A 137 -7.22 -24.23 -26.88
CA THR A 137 -8.46 -24.43 -26.10
C THR A 137 -9.42 -25.40 -26.79
N VAL A 138 -9.63 -25.29 -28.10
CA VAL A 138 -10.49 -26.22 -28.88
C VAL A 138 -9.94 -27.64 -28.84
N ASP A 139 -8.61 -27.80 -28.99
CA ASP A 139 -7.96 -29.09 -28.91
C ASP A 139 -8.13 -29.74 -27.52
N VAL A 140 -7.98 -28.98 -26.44
CA VAL A 140 -8.21 -29.47 -25.07
C VAL A 140 -9.69 -29.79 -24.85
N GLN A 141 -10.62 -28.95 -25.31
CA GLN A 141 -12.05 -29.22 -25.22
C GLN A 141 -12.43 -30.54 -25.90
N SER A 142 -11.87 -30.82 -27.09
CA SER A 142 -12.13 -32.09 -27.79
C SER A 142 -11.68 -33.33 -26.98
N LYS A 143 -10.58 -33.20 -26.21
CA LYS A 143 -10.09 -34.26 -25.31
C LYS A 143 -11.00 -34.45 -24.10
N ILE A 144 -11.57 -33.36 -23.57
CA ILE A 144 -12.56 -33.39 -22.50
C ILE A 144 -13.84 -34.09 -22.98
N ASP A 145 -14.33 -33.73 -24.16
CA ASP A 145 -15.56 -34.29 -24.76
C ASP A 145 -15.40 -35.79 -25.08
N ALA A 146 -14.19 -36.20 -25.49
CA ALA A 146 -13.80 -37.60 -25.65
C ALA A 146 -13.63 -38.37 -24.32
N LYS A 147 -13.90 -37.72 -23.17
CA LYS A 147 -13.88 -38.29 -21.82
C LYS A 147 -12.52 -38.85 -21.41
N LEU A 148 -11.42 -38.32 -21.94
CA LEU A 148 -10.07 -38.85 -21.71
C LEU A 148 -9.55 -38.65 -20.26
N PHE A 149 -10.22 -37.81 -19.48
CA PHE A 149 -9.81 -37.48 -18.10
C PHE A 149 -10.79 -37.96 -17.03
N VAL A 150 -11.95 -38.54 -17.42
CA VAL A 150 -13.08 -38.80 -16.49
C VAL A 150 -12.73 -39.82 -15.41
N SER A 151 -11.73 -40.68 -15.63
CA SER A 151 -11.22 -41.62 -14.63
C SER A 151 -10.57 -40.95 -13.43
N GLU A 152 -10.09 -39.71 -13.57
CA GLU A 152 -9.35 -38.97 -12.54
C GLU A 152 -10.04 -37.62 -12.26
N ARG A 153 -10.84 -37.56 -11.18
CA ARG A 153 -11.69 -36.39 -10.85
C ARG A 153 -10.94 -35.07 -10.91
N TYR A 154 -9.78 -34.99 -10.28
CA TYR A 154 -9.01 -33.75 -10.20
C TYR A 154 -8.32 -33.38 -11.52
N LEU A 155 -7.86 -34.36 -12.30
CA LEU A 155 -7.33 -34.08 -13.64
C LEU A 155 -8.43 -33.57 -14.57
N HIS A 156 -9.61 -34.17 -14.51
CA HIS A 156 -10.78 -33.69 -15.25
C HIS A 156 -11.14 -32.25 -14.85
N LEU A 157 -11.14 -31.95 -13.54
CA LEU A 157 -11.36 -30.60 -13.04
C LEU A 157 -10.31 -29.61 -13.57
N ILE A 158 -9.01 -29.94 -13.48
CA ILE A 158 -7.93 -29.09 -14.02
C ILE A 158 -8.16 -28.80 -15.51
N MET A 159 -8.46 -29.83 -16.31
CA MET A 159 -8.69 -29.65 -17.74
C MET A 159 -9.90 -28.76 -18.04
N ARG A 160 -10.99 -28.90 -17.28
CA ARG A 160 -12.17 -28.01 -17.39
C ARG A 160 -11.87 -26.57 -16.97
N LEU A 161 -11.06 -26.37 -15.93
CA LEU A 161 -10.65 -25.03 -15.50
C LEU A 161 -9.81 -24.32 -16.55
N VAL A 162 -8.83 -25.01 -17.16
CA VAL A 162 -7.92 -24.38 -18.12
C VAL A 162 -8.56 -24.00 -19.46
N VAL A 163 -9.72 -24.58 -19.79
CA VAL A 163 -10.54 -24.16 -20.94
C VAL A 163 -11.62 -23.14 -20.58
N GLY A 164 -11.70 -22.71 -19.32
CA GLY A 164 -12.66 -21.71 -18.87
C GLY A 164 -14.09 -22.22 -18.62
N ASP A 165 -14.28 -23.52 -18.33
CA ASP A 165 -15.62 -24.06 -18.02
C ASP A 165 -16.20 -23.44 -16.74
N GLU A 166 -17.28 -22.67 -16.92
CA GLU A 166 -17.96 -21.93 -15.85
C GLU A 166 -18.44 -22.81 -14.69
N ASN A 167 -18.85 -24.05 -14.96
CA ASN A 167 -19.27 -24.96 -13.90
C ASN A 167 -18.07 -25.43 -13.08
N ALA A 168 -16.92 -25.68 -13.70
CA ALA A 168 -15.70 -26.01 -12.99
C ALA A 168 -15.18 -24.83 -12.16
N TRP A 169 -15.32 -23.60 -12.66
CA TRP A 169 -14.98 -22.38 -11.91
C TRP A 169 -15.89 -22.17 -10.70
N ALA A 170 -17.18 -22.50 -10.81
CA ALA A 170 -18.09 -22.48 -9.66
C ALA A 170 -17.72 -23.52 -8.60
N GLU A 171 -17.16 -24.68 -8.98
CA GLU A 171 -16.69 -25.71 -8.03
C GLU A 171 -15.46 -25.26 -7.21
N VAL A 172 -14.63 -24.34 -7.73
CA VAL A 172 -13.38 -23.91 -7.07
C VAL A 172 -13.44 -22.52 -6.46
N GLN A 173 -14.51 -21.76 -6.66
CA GLN A 173 -14.62 -20.39 -6.15
C GLN A 173 -14.44 -20.31 -4.62
N ASP A 174 -14.95 -21.31 -3.88
CA ASP A 174 -14.86 -21.37 -2.42
C ASP A 174 -13.44 -21.70 -1.92
N ASN A 175 -12.54 -22.11 -2.81
CA ASN A 175 -11.12 -22.31 -2.48
C ASN A 175 -10.34 -20.99 -2.50
N CYS A 176 -10.85 -19.95 -3.16
CA CYS A 176 -10.24 -18.63 -3.16
C CYS A 176 -10.61 -17.86 -1.90
N GLU A 177 -9.65 -17.22 -1.25
CA GLU A 177 -9.91 -16.44 -0.04
C GLU A 177 -10.59 -15.10 -0.38
N THR A 178 -10.39 -14.60 -1.60
CA THR A 178 -10.89 -13.30 -2.06
C THR A 178 -11.31 -13.31 -3.54
N TRP A 179 -12.13 -12.33 -3.92
CA TRP A 179 -12.60 -12.20 -5.31
C TRP A 179 -11.51 -11.83 -6.30
N TYR A 180 -10.44 -11.20 -5.84
CA TYR A 180 -9.34 -10.78 -6.70
C TYR A 180 -8.31 -11.90 -6.92
N GLU A 181 -8.19 -12.87 -6.00
CA GLU A 181 -7.50 -14.14 -6.26
C GLU A 181 -8.23 -14.95 -7.34
N PHE A 182 -9.57 -15.07 -7.20
CA PHE A 182 -10.42 -15.69 -8.22
C PHE A 182 -10.31 -14.97 -9.57
N LEU A 183 -10.41 -13.64 -9.58
CA LEU A 183 -10.34 -12.83 -10.80
C LEU A 183 -9.08 -13.12 -11.60
N ALA A 184 -7.91 -13.06 -10.96
CA ALA A 184 -6.63 -13.23 -11.65
C ALA A 184 -6.50 -14.62 -12.28
N GLY A 185 -6.88 -15.66 -11.54
CA GLY A 185 -6.88 -17.03 -12.05
C GLY A 185 -7.89 -17.25 -13.16
N TRP A 186 -9.10 -16.73 -13.01
CA TRP A 186 -10.15 -16.86 -14.01
C TRP A 186 -9.75 -16.15 -15.31
N LEU A 187 -9.22 -14.93 -15.23
CA LEU A 187 -8.71 -14.20 -16.39
C LEU A 187 -7.55 -14.93 -17.08
N PHE A 188 -6.67 -15.61 -16.33
CA PHE A 188 -5.56 -16.36 -16.91
C PHE A 188 -5.99 -17.45 -17.89
N TYR A 189 -7.16 -18.06 -17.67
CA TYR A 189 -7.69 -19.10 -18.55
C TYR A 189 -8.84 -18.64 -19.45
N SER A 190 -9.47 -17.50 -19.18
CA SER A 190 -10.57 -16.98 -20.01
C SER A 190 -10.15 -15.82 -20.92
N GLU A 191 -9.35 -14.88 -20.41
CA GLU A 191 -9.00 -13.61 -21.07
C GLU A 191 -7.51 -13.27 -20.87
N PRO A 192 -6.57 -14.08 -21.41
CA PRO A 192 -5.13 -13.97 -21.16
C PRO A 192 -4.50 -12.63 -21.61
N THR A 193 -5.17 -11.88 -22.49
CA THR A 193 -4.71 -10.58 -23.00
C THR A 193 -5.52 -9.39 -22.50
N VAL A 194 -6.25 -9.55 -21.38
CA VAL A 194 -7.12 -8.51 -20.80
C VAL A 194 -6.39 -7.18 -20.65
N LYS A 195 -7.08 -6.10 -21.01
CA LYS A 195 -6.57 -4.75 -20.86
C LYS A 195 -6.92 -4.15 -19.51
N SER A 196 -6.07 -3.24 -19.05
CA SER A 196 -6.29 -2.50 -17.80
C SER A 196 -7.69 -1.87 -17.71
N PHE A 197 -8.14 -1.17 -18.75
CA PHE A 197 -9.45 -0.51 -18.78
C PHE A 197 -10.66 -1.47 -18.75
N GLU A 198 -10.46 -2.77 -18.96
CA GLU A 198 -11.52 -3.79 -18.88
C GLU A 198 -11.63 -4.41 -17.49
N LEU A 199 -10.63 -4.21 -16.61
CA LEU A 199 -10.56 -4.87 -15.31
C LEU A 199 -11.79 -4.61 -14.44
N GLY A 200 -12.29 -3.37 -14.39
CA GLY A 200 -13.48 -3.03 -13.60
C GLY A 200 -14.71 -3.88 -13.96
N LEU A 201 -14.90 -4.21 -15.24
CA LEU A 201 -15.98 -5.11 -15.69
C LEU A 201 -15.78 -6.52 -15.14
N PHE A 202 -14.57 -7.07 -15.28
CA PHE A 202 -14.26 -8.43 -14.82
C PHE A 202 -14.23 -8.56 -13.30
N ALA A 203 -13.82 -7.51 -12.58
CA ALA A 203 -13.90 -7.40 -11.12
C ALA A 203 -15.35 -7.54 -10.64
N LYS A 204 -16.28 -6.76 -11.21
CA LYS A 204 -17.72 -6.85 -10.89
C LYS A 204 -18.30 -8.22 -11.20
N ARG A 205 -17.88 -8.85 -12.31
CA ARG A 205 -18.28 -10.21 -12.66
C ARG A 205 -17.79 -11.21 -11.62
N SER A 206 -16.54 -11.12 -11.19
CA SER A 206 -15.95 -12.00 -10.17
C SER A 206 -16.64 -11.86 -8.81
N ILE A 207 -16.89 -10.63 -8.36
CA ILE A 207 -17.68 -10.34 -7.15
C ILE A 207 -19.09 -10.96 -7.24
N THR A 208 -19.72 -10.90 -8.41
CA THR A 208 -21.04 -11.48 -8.64
C THR A 208 -20.99 -13.01 -8.60
N LYS A 209 -20.00 -13.63 -9.27
CA LYS A 209 -19.81 -15.08 -9.31
C LYS A 209 -19.61 -15.64 -7.89
N MET A 210 -18.75 -15.00 -7.10
CA MET A 210 -18.49 -15.37 -5.70
C MET A 210 -19.57 -14.93 -4.71
N GLN A 211 -20.69 -14.35 -5.18
CA GLN A 211 -21.81 -13.93 -4.33
C GLN A 211 -21.43 -12.92 -3.22
N MET A 212 -20.40 -12.11 -3.46
CA MET A 212 -19.81 -11.21 -2.47
C MET A 212 -20.45 -9.82 -2.41
N LYS A 213 -21.47 -9.53 -3.25
CA LYS A 213 -22.05 -8.17 -3.38
C LYS A 213 -22.46 -7.52 -2.05
N ASN A 214 -23.01 -8.31 -1.12
CA ASN A 214 -23.48 -7.80 0.18
C ASN A 214 -22.42 -7.90 1.29
N HIS A 215 -21.23 -8.43 0.99
CA HIS A 215 -20.19 -8.76 1.96
C HIS A 215 -18.85 -8.08 1.63
N LEU A 216 -18.86 -7.05 0.78
CA LEU A 216 -17.65 -6.30 0.43
C LEU A 216 -17.12 -5.52 1.63
N LYS A 217 -15.92 -5.90 2.07
CA LYS A 217 -15.14 -5.20 3.09
C LYS A 217 -14.64 -3.88 2.51
N HIS A 218 -14.12 -3.01 3.37
CA HIS A 218 -13.58 -1.72 2.92
C HIS A 218 -12.44 -1.90 1.91
N LEU A 219 -11.47 -2.79 2.17
CA LEU A 219 -10.41 -3.13 1.21
C LEU A 219 -10.97 -3.52 -0.16
N ASP A 220 -12.02 -4.34 -0.22
CA ASP A 220 -12.62 -4.77 -1.49
C ASP A 220 -13.17 -3.60 -2.31
N ARG A 221 -13.73 -2.58 -1.65
CA ARG A 221 -14.24 -1.37 -2.31
C ARG A 221 -13.12 -0.52 -2.88
N VAL A 222 -12.01 -0.40 -2.17
CA VAL A 222 -10.83 0.34 -2.66
C VAL A 222 -10.22 -0.38 -3.86
N LEU A 223 -10.03 -1.70 -3.77
CA LEU A 223 -9.48 -2.49 -4.87
C LEU A 223 -10.39 -2.46 -6.11
N LEU A 224 -11.71 -2.53 -5.90
CA LEU A 224 -12.68 -2.38 -6.99
C LEU A 224 -12.57 -1.00 -7.64
N ALA A 225 -12.58 0.08 -6.87
CA ALA A 225 -12.42 1.44 -7.38
C ALA A 225 -11.10 1.61 -8.15
N ALA A 226 -10.01 1.01 -7.67
CA ALA A 226 -8.73 1.01 -8.36
C ALA A 226 -8.82 0.31 -9.73
N MET A 227 -9.43 -0.89 -9.78
CA MET A 227 -9.63 -1.63 -11.04
C MET A 227 -10.61 -0.95 -12.00
N GLU A 228 -11.50 -0.09 -11.49
CA GLU A 228 -12.38 0.77 -12.29
C GLU A 228 -11.72 2.08 -12.74
N PHE A 229 -10.48 2.31 -12.36
CA PHE A 229 -9.77 3.57 -12.60
C PHE A 229 -10.43 4.81 -11.96
N ASP A 230 -11.23 4.61 -10.90
CA ASP A 230 -11.84 5.70 -10.13
C ASP A 230 -10.88 6.16 -9.02
N MET A 231 -9.93 7.00 -9.39
CA MET A 231 -8.91 7.53 -8.48
C MET A 231 -9.50 8.38 -7.34
N PHE A 232 -10.58 9.13 -7.59
CA PHE A 232 -11.22 9.93 -6.55
C PHE A 232 -11.84 9.05 -5.48
N GLN A 233 -12.51 7.97 -5.89
CA GLN A 233 -13.08 7.02 -4.96
C GLN A 233 -11.99 6.26 -4.19
N VAL A 234 -10.85 5.94 -4.81
CA VAL A 234 -9.69 5.39 -4.09
C VAL A 234 -9.20 6.35 -3.02
N ILE A 235 -8.88 7.61 -3.37
CA ILE A 235 -8.39 8.64 -2.43
C ILE A 235 -9.37 8.85 -1.27
N LYS A 236 -10.67 8.93 -1.59
CA LYS A 236 -11.73 9.10 -0.60
C LYS A 236 -11.79 7.94 0.39
N GLU A 237 -11.70 6.70 -0.08
CA GLU A 237 -11.79 5.54 0.82
C GLU A 237 -10.53 5.40 1.68
N ILE A 238 -9.33 5.56 1.10
CA ILE A 238 -8.07 5.42 1.86
C ILE A 238 -7.89 6.50 2.93
N GLN A 239 -8.53 7.68 2.77
CA GLN A 239 -8.55 8.73 3.78
C GLN A 239 -9.02 8.22 5.15
N TYR A 240 -9.95 7.27 5.17
CA TYR A 240 -10.55 6.74 6.39
C TYR A 240 -9.90 5.44 6.88
N MET A 241 -8.86 4.94 6.20
CA MET A 241 -8.20 3.67 6.57
C MET A 241 -7.26 3.81 7.77
N THR A 242 -6.59 4.95 7.91
CA THR A 242 -5.58 5.18 8.94
C THR A 242 -5.90 6.45 9.70
N GLU A 243 -5.92 6.39 11.03
CA GLU A 243 -6.24 7.54 11.88
C GLU A 243 -5.24 8.71 11.72
N ASN A 244 -4.01 8.42 11.30
CA ASN A 244 -2.96 9.42 11.19
C ASN A 244 -2.88 10.10 9.82
N GLY A 245 -3.68 9.70 8.83
CA GLY A 245 -3.66 10.26 7.47
C GLY A 245 -2.41 9.98 6.63
N TRP A 246 -1.41 9.24 7.13
CA TRP A 246 -0.13 9.03 6.44
C TRP A 246 -0.32 8.47 5.02
N PHE A 247 -1.14 7.43 4.89
CA PHE A 247 -1.31 6.73 3.63
C PHE A 247 -1.93 7.64 2.56
N VAL A 248 -3.06 8.31 2.86
CA VAL A 248 -3.72 9.20 1.90
C VAL A 248 -2.83 10.37 1.50
N SER A 249 -2.06 10.95 2.43
CA SER A 249 -1.18 12.06 2.12
C SER A 249 -0.05 11.65 1.18
N HIS A 250 0.61 10.52 1.45
CA HIS A 250 1.76 10.09 0.64
C HIS A 250 1.32 9.48 -0.70
N PHE A 251 0.19 8.78 -0.71
CA PHE A 251 -0.36 8.23 -1.94
C PHE A 251 -0.84 9.35 -2.88
N THR A 252 -1.55 10.36 -2.35
CA THR A 252 -1.97 11.52 -3.14
C THR A 252 -0.76 12.34 -3.63
N ASP A 253 0.28 12.48 -2.80
CA ASP A 253 1.54 13.13 -3.19
C ASP A 253 2.25 12.38 -4.34
N LEU A 254 2.30 11.05 -4.27
CA LEU A 254 2.83 10.22 -5.36
C LEU A 254 2.01 10.37 -6.65
N LEU A 255 0.67 10.38 -6.56
CA LEU A 255 -0.21 10.59 -7.71
C LEU A 255 -0.06 11.98 -8.33
N TYR A 256 0.21 13.00 -7.50
CA TYR A 256 0.53 14.33 -7.97
C TYR A 256 1.85 14.35 -8.74
N HIS A 257 2.93 13.82 -8.14
CA HIS A 257 4.26 13.86 -8.72
C HIS A 257 4.43 12.94 -9.95
N SER A 258 3.63 11.88 -10.07
CA SER A 258 3.53 11.05 -11.28
C SER A 258 2.72 11.71 -12.41
N GLY A 259 2.15 12.89 -12.18
CA GLY A 259 1.36 13.64 -13.16
C GLY A 259 -0.06 13.12 -13.37
N ARG A 260 -0.50 12.11 -12.60
CA ARG A 260 -1.82 11.49 -12.76
C ARG A 260 -2.94 12.42 -12.31
N LEU A 261 -2.77 13.13 -11.19
CA LEU A 261 -3.74 14.14 -10.77
C LEU A 261 -3.81 15.33 -11.74
N SER A 262 -2.69 15.72 -12.35
CA SER A 262 -2.68 16.78 -13.36
C SER A 262 -3.40 16.39 -14.65
N THR A 263 -3.42 15.10 -15.01
CA THR A 263 -4.27 14.62 -16.10
C THR A 263 -5.75 14.74 -15.72
N LEU A 264 -6.14 14.32 -14.52
CA LEU A 264 -7.52 14.43 -14.04
C LEU A 264 -7.99 15.89 -13.93
N GLU A 265 -7.11 16.82 -13.55
CA GLU A 265 -7.39 18.27 -13.51
C GLU A 265 -7.79 18.83 -14.88
N LYS A 266 -7.30 18.25 -15.98
CA LYS A 266 -7.72 18.65 -17.34
C LYS A 266 -9.10 18.11 -17.72
N GLU A 267 -9.54 17.03 -17.08
CA GLU A 267 -10.78 16.34 -17.40
C GLU A 267 -11.96 16.81 -16.52
N VAL A 268 -11.67 17.20 -15.28
CA VAL A 268 -12.69 17.55 -14.28
C VAL A 268 -12.68 19.05 -13.98
N ASN A 269 -13.77 19.72 -14.34
CA ASN A 269 -13.96 21.15 -14.03
C ASN A 269 -13.97 21.40 -12.51
N ASN A 270 -13.36 22.51 -12.08
CA ASN A 270 -13.26 22.94 -10.68
C ASN A 270 -12.47 22.00 -9.74
N PHE A 271 -11.76 21.01 -10.28
CA PHE A 271 -10.78 20.25 -9.52
C PHE A 271 -9.43 20.97 -9.54
N SER A 272 -8.70 20.96 -8.43
CA SER A 272 -7.33 21.43 -8.36
C SER A 272 -6.45 20.39 -7.70
N ALA A 273 -5.50 19.85 -8.47
CA ALA A 273 -4.60 18.81 -8.01
C ALA A 273 -3.69 19.32 -6.88
N GLU A 274 -3.21 20.56 -6.99
CA GLU A 274 -2.36 21.21 -6.00
C GLU A 274 -3.11 21.42 -4.67
N LYS A 275 -4.36 21.90 -4.71
CA LYS A 275 -5.16 22.11 -3.49
C LYS A 275 -5.49 20.79 -2.79
N LEU A 276 -5.83 19.74 -3.53
CA LEU A 276 -6.09 18.42 -2.96
C LEU A 276 -4.83 17.85 -2.29
N ARG A 277 -3.69 17.94 -2.97
CA ARG A 277 -2.40 17.51 -2.41
C ARG A 277 -2.11 18.30 -1.13
N GLU A 278 -2.19 19.63 -1.19
CA GLU A 278 -1.87 20.47 -0.06
C GLU A 278 -2.77 20.16 1.14
N SER A 279 -4.07 19.95 0.97
CA SER A 279 -4.96 19.66 2.10
C SER A 279 -4.52 18.43 2.89
N PHE A 280 -4.14 17.34 2.20
CA PHE A 280 -3.70 16.13 2.89
C PHE A 280 -2.31 16.25 3.50
N ILE A 281 -1.37 16.95 2.84
CA ILE A 281 -0.04 17.21 3.40
C ILE A 281 -0.15 18.13 4.63
N LEU A 282 -1.01 19.14 4.57
CA LEU A 282 -1.29 20.08 5.65
C LEU A 282 -1.86 19.34 6.86
N ASP A 283 -2.94 18.57 6.69
CA ASP A 283 -3.58 17.80 7.76
C ASP A 283 -2.58 16.84 8.44
N TYR A 284 -1.74 16.17 7.64
CA TYR A 284 -0.69 15.30 8.15
C TYR A 284 0.38 16.06 8.94
N GLY A 285 0.87 17.17 8.39
CA GLY A 285 1.85 18.05 9.04
C GLY A 285 1.33 18.58 10.38
N VAL A 286 0.08 19.04 10.42
CA VAL A 286 -0.60 19.50 11.64
C VAL A 286 -0.72 18.37 12.67
N THR A 287 -1.08 17.16 12.23
CA THR A 287 -1.15 15.98 13.11
C THR A 287 0.21 15.67 13.74
N LEU A 288 1.29 15.72 12.95
CA LEU A 288 2.66 15.51 13.45
C LEU A 288 3.13 16.62 14.40
N MET A 289 2.73 17.86 14.15
CA MET A 289 2.99 19.00 15.04
C MET A 289 2.41 18.81 16.44
N GLY A 290 1.29 18.09 16.56
CA GLY A 290 0.70 17.72 17.85
C GLY A 290 1.51 16.70 18.64
N HIS A 291 2.42 15.96 18.00
CA HIS A 291 3.16 14.88 18.65
C HIS A 291 4.48 15.36 19.29
N LYS A 292 4.75 14.87 20.51
CA LYS A 292 5.86 15.32 21.38
C LYS A 292 7.25 15.29 20.73
N SER A 293 7.49 14.32 19.84
CA SER A 293 8.79 14.06 19.20
C SER A 293 8.79 14.21 17.68
N LEU A 294 7.63 14.35 17.04
CA LEU A 294 7.53 14.40 15.56
C LEU A 294 7.28 15.81 15.02
N TRP A 295 7.11 16.81 15.89
CA TRP A 295 6.82 18.18 15.47
C TRP A 295 7.85 18.76 14.47
N GLN A 296 9.14 18.41 14.57
CA GLN A 296 10.14 18.87 13.59
C GLN A 296 9.86 18.29 12.19
N VAL A 297 9.43 17.04 12.12
CA VAL A 297 8.99 16.41 10.87
C VAL A 297 7.72 17.09 10.37
N GLY A 298 6.78 17.37 11.28
CA GLY A 298 5.57 18.13 10.97
C GLY A 298 5.86 19.48 10.33
N LEU A 299 6.83 20.24 10.87
CA LEU A 299 7.28 21.50 10.26
C LEU A 299 7.78 21.30 8.83
N SER A 300 8.59 20.27 8.58
CA SER A 300 9.07 19.97 7.24
C SER A 300 7.92 19.68 6.26
N TYR A 301 6.85 19.00 6.68
CA TYR A 301 5.66 18.83 5.84
C TYR A 301 4.97 20.17 5.53
N LEU A 302 4.80 21.02 6.54
CA LEU A 302 4.16 22.32 6.39
C LEU A 302 4.96 23.28 5.49
N ASP A 303 6.28 23.12 5.39
CA ASP A 303 7.12 23.88 4.44
C ASP A 303 6.77 23.57 2.98
N TYR A 304 6.15 22.41 2.69
CA TYR A 304 5.70 22.01 1.35
C TYR A 304 4.20 22.32 1.09
N CYS A 305 3.58 23.14 1.95
CA CYS A 305 2.22 23.66 1.79
C CYS A 305 2.26 25.15 1.41
N PRO A 306 2.13 25.51 0.12
CA PRO A 306 2.36 26.87 -0.37
C PRO A 306 1.31 27.90 0.09
N ASN A 307 0.06 27.50 0.31
CA ASN A 307 -1.03 28.42 0.65
C ASN A 307 -1.20 28.56 2.17
N ASP A 308 -1.32 27.44 2.88
CA ASP A 308 -1.72 27.44 4.30
C ASP A 308 -0.59 26.99 5.27
N GLY A 309 0.55 26.52 4.74
CA GLY A 309 1.67 25.99 5.53
C GLY A 309 2.26 26.99 6.52
N ASN A 310 2.62 28.18 6.03
CA ASN A 310 3.20 29.23 6.86
C ASN A 310 2.27 29.66 8.00
N VAL A 311 0.97 29.81 7.71
CA VAL A 311 -0.05 30.17 8.71
C VAL A 311 -0.16 29.08 9.78
N ALA A 312 -0.14 27.82 9.38
CA ALA A 312 -0.15 26.69 10.33
C ALA A 312 1.10 26.65 11.20
N ILE A 313 2.29 26.88 10.62
CA ILE A 313 3.56 26.94 11.38
C ILE A 313 3.51 28.05 12.42
N GLU A 314 3.08 29.26 12.03
CA GLU A 314 2.98 30.41 12.93
C GLU A 314 2.04 30.15 14.11
N LEU A 315 0.96 29.42 13.87
CA LEU A 315 -0.03 29.09 14.90
C LEU A 315 0.46 27.99 15.86
N LEU A 316 1.14 26.96 15.33
CA LEU A 316 1.45 25.73 16.06
C LEU A 316 2.80 25.74 16.74
N LEU A 317 3.84 26.30 16.09
CA LEU A 317 5.19 26.35 16.61
C LEU A 317 5.32 26.93 18.03
N PRO A 318 4.66 28.07 18.39
CA PRO A 318 4.74 28.62 19.74
C PRO A 318 3.97 27.80 20.79
N ARG A 319 3.07 26.89 20.36
CA ARG A 319 2.22 26.08 21.25
C ARG A 319 2.87 24.76 21.65
N ILE A 320 4.01 24.41 21.05
CA ILE A 320 4.74 23.19 21.38
C ILE A 320 5.15 23.23 22.86
N TYR A 321 4.79 22.18 23.59
CA TYR A 321 5.16 22.06 25.00
C TYR A 321 6.69 22.00 25.17
N ILE A 322 7.24 22.96 25.92
CA ILE A 322 8.67 23.08 26.23
C ILE A 322 8.92 22.52 27.63
N ASP A 323 9.53 21.35 27.69
CA ASP A 323 9.89 20.63 28.91
C ASP A 323 11.35 20.90 29.34
N ASN A 324 12.24 21.12 28.38
CA ASN A 324 13.66 21.34 28.61
C ASN A 324 14.26 22.45 27.73
N GLU A 325 15.43 22.93 28.14
CA GLU A 325 16.10 24.06 27.50
C GLU A 325 16.61 23.75 26.09
N ALA A 326 17.05 22.50 25.85
CA ALA A 326 17.47 22.05 24.52
C ALA A 326 16.30 22.10 23.52
N LYS A 327 15.10 21.70 23.93
CA LYS A 327 13.89 21.80 23.11
C LYS A 327 13.52 23.25 22.82
N ALA A 328 13.64 24.15 23.81
CA ALA A 328 13.43 25.58 23.59
C ALA A 328 14.40 26.15 22.54
N GLN A 329 15.68 25.77 22.61
CA GLN A 329 16.68 26.21 21.65
C GLN A 329 16.40 25.67 20.24
N LYS A 330 15.97 24.42 20.12
CA LYS A 330 15.54 23.84 18.84
C LYS A 330 14.37 24.61 18.23
N ILE A 331 13.33 24.91 19.02
CA ILE A 331 12.17 25.66 18.51
C ILE A 331 12.58 27.06 18.03
N VAL A 332 13.45 27.75 18.79
CA VAL A 332 13.98 29.06 18.37
C VAL A 332 14.81 28.96 17.09
N TYR A 333 15.61 27.89 16.94
CA TYR A 333 16.36 27.64 15.72
C TYR A 333 15.42 27.44 14.51
N GLU A 334 14.41 26.59 14.64
CA GLU A 334 13.43 26.33 13.58
C GLU A 334 12.62 27.59 13.20
N ALA A 335 12.23 28.40 14.19
CA ALA A 335 11.55 29.67 13.97
C ALA A 335 12.46 30.68 13.25
N LYS A 336 13.74 30.74 13.62
CA LYS A 336 14.72 31.64 12.99
C LYS A 336 14.99 31.24 11.54
N ASN A 337 15.09 29.95 11.24
CA ASN A 337 15.31 29.45 9.88
C ASN A 337 14.16 29.80 8.92
N ARG A 338 12.95 30.01 9.46
CA ARG A 338 11.75 30.40 8.72
C ARG A 338 11.43 31.89 8.84
N GLU A 339 12.38 32.69 9.33
CA GLU A 339 12.25 34.15 9.49
C GLU A 339 11.10 34.60 10.42
N LEU A 340 10.66 33.71 11.32
CA LEU A 340 9.57 33.97 12.27
C LEU A 340 10.07 34.73 13.50
N HIS A 341 10.58 35.94 13.27
CA HIS A 341 11.22 36.76 14.30
C HIS A 341 10.31 37.07 15.49
N HIS A 342 9.02 37.28 15.24
CA HIS A 342 8.03 37.55 16.29
C HIS A 342 7.86 36.34 17.23
N ILE A 343 7.93 35.11 16.70
CA ILE A 343 7.85 33.87 17.47
C ILE A 343 9.13 33.69 18.28
N VAL A 344 10.30 33.90 17.67
CA VAL A 344 11.60 33.86 18.37
C VAL A 344 11.57 34.79 19.59
N GLN A 345 11.14 36.04 19.40
CA GLN A 345 11.06 37.02 20.47
C GLN A 345 10.10 36.56 21.58
N SER A 346 8.91 36.07 21.23
CA SER A 346 7.89 35.58 22.18
C SER A 346 8.41 34.42 23.04
N ILE A 347 9.01 33.40 22.40
CA ILE A 347 9.55 32.22 23.08
C ILE A 347 10.72 32.61 23.99
N CYS A 348 11.65 33.43 23.50
CA CYS A 348 12.79 33.89 24.30
C CYS A 348 12.36 34.70 25.52
N LYS A 349 11.35 35.57 25.41
CA LYS A 349 10.76 36.29 26.55
C LYS A 349 10.19 35.33 27.59
N ALA A 350 9.38 34.35 27.15
CA ALA A 350 8.79 33.36 28.05
C ALA A 350 9.86 32.55 28.79
N GLN A 351 10.88 32.06 28.09
CA GLN A 351 11.99 31.31 28.69
C GLN A 351 12.87 32.16 29.62
N GLY A 352 13.08 33.43 29.28
CA GLY A 352 13.75 34.40 30.14
C GLY A 352 13.01 34.58 31.47
N MET A 353 11.69 34.78 31.42
CA MET A 353 10.85 34.91 32.62
C MET A 353 10.81 33.63 33.46
N ILE A 354 10.73 32.44 32.84
CA ILE A 354 10.78 31.16 33.53
C ILE A 354 12.13 30.99 34.24
N SER A 355 13.24 31.30 33.56
CA SER A 355 14.58 31.19 34.14
C SER A 355 14.80 32.18 35.30
N MET A 356 14.26 33.41 35.17
CA MET A 356 14.27 34.40 36.25
C MET A 356 13.50 33.89 37.48
N LYS A 357 12.29 33.34 37.30
CA LYS A 357 11.49 32.77 38.40
C LYS A 357 12.18 31.60 39.10
N ARG A 358 13.01 30.83 38.38
CA ARG A 358 13.85 29.74 38.92
C ARG A 358 15.16 30.24 39.56
N GLY A 359 15.40 31.55 39.64
CA GLY A 359 16.58 32.14 40.24
C GLY A 359 17.86 32.09 39.37
N ARG A 360 17.76 31.56 38.15
CA ARG A 360 18.86 31.45 37.17
C ARG A 360 18.96 32.72 36.33
N LEU A 361 19.46 33.81 36.93
CA LEU A 361 19.49 35.12 36.27
C LEU A 361 20.44 35.18 35.06
N GLY A 362 21.57 34.45 35.07
CA GLY A 362 22.47 34.40 33.92
C GLY A 362 21.81 33.79 32.68
N ASN A 363 21.10 32.68 32.86
CA ASN A 363 20.27 32.08 31.81
C ASN A 363 19.12 33.01 31.38
N ALA A 364 18.46 33.67 32.33
CA ALA A 364 17.41 34.64 32.01
C ALA A 364 17.93 35.77 31.09
N LEU A 365 19.11 36.33 31.39
CA LEU A 365 19.75 37.36 30.58
C LEU A 365 20.14 36.84 29.19
N THR A 366 20.64 35.60 29.11
CA THR A 366 20.95 34.96 27.81
C THR A 366 19.71 34.85 26.92
N TRP A 367 18.56 34.46 27.50
CA TRP A 367 17.29 34.42 26.79
C TRP A 367 16.78 35.82 26.42
N ALA A 368 17.01 36.84 27.24
CA ALA A 368 16.67 38.22 26.94
C ALA A 368 17.47 38.77 25.74
N LEU A 369 18.79 38.54 25.72
CA LEU A 369 19.63 38.91 24.59
C LEU A 369 19.19 38.24 23.29
N LYS A 370 18.78 36.96 23.36
CA LYS A 370 18.25 36.22 22.20
C LYS A 370 16.89 36.75 21.72
N SER A 371 16.08 37.37 22.58
CA SER A 371 14.78 37.93 22.18
C SER A 371 14.90 39.24 21.39
N GLN A 372 16.08 39.87 21.39
CA GLN A 372 16.34 41.18 20.79
C GLN A 372 15.34 42.27 21.24
N ASP A 373 14.77 42.12 22.44
CA ASP A 373 13.94 43.13 23.08
C ASP A 373 14.81 43.96 24.04
N GLY A 374 15.10 45.21 23.65
CA GLY A 374 15.91 46.15 24.42
C GLY A 374 15.37 46.38 25.84
N PRO A 375 14.13 46.85 26.02
CA PRO A 375 13.50 47.02 27.33
C PRO A 375 13.57 45.78 28.22
N PHE A 376 13.25 44.60 27.69
CA PHE A 376 13.29 43.35 28.46
C PHE A 376 14.71 42.95 28.85
N THR A 377 15.67 43.17 27.96
CA THR A 377 17.10 42.92 28.22
C THR A 377 17.63 43.84 29.32
N SER A 378 17.34 45.14 29.25
CA SER A 378 17.72 46.11 30.29
C SER A 378 17.12 45.75 31.64
N PHE A 379 15.84 45.38 31.69
CA PHE A 379 15.18 44.95 32.93
C PHE A 379 15.88 43.75 33.60
N LEU A 380 16.25 42.74 32.81
CA LEU A 380 16.95 41.56 33.35
C LEU A 380 18.42 41.85 33.69
N ALA A 381 19.08 42.74 32.94
CA ALA A 381 20.43 43.20 33.23
C ALA A 381 20.48 43.97 34.57
N ASP A 382 19.55 44.89 34.80
CA ASP A 382 19.45 45.64 36.06
C ASP A 382 19.24 44.71 37.25
N LYS A 383 18.35 43.73 37.13
CA LYS A 383 18.14 42.71 38.17
C LYS A 383 19.38 41.85 38.41
N PHE A 384 20.10 41.48 37.35
CA PHE A 384 21.34 40.73 37.47
C PHE A 384 22.41 41.53 38.23
N LEU A 385 22.57 42.81 37.89
CA LEU A 385 23.51 43.73 38.55
C LEU A 385 23.14 43.99 40.01
N GLN A 386 21.87 44.21 40.34
CA GLN A 386 21.42 44.37 41.73
C GLN A 386 21.73 43.14 42.59
N LYS A 387 21.55 41.93 42.04
CA LYS A 387 21.91 40.68 42.74
C LYS A 387 23.43 40.57 42.93
N TYR A 388 24.21 41.00 41.95
CA TYR A 388 25.67 41.03 42.06
C TYR A 388 26.14 42.01 43.14
N ILE A 389 25.61 43.25 43.15
CA ILE A 389 25.93 44.27 44.15
C ILE A 389 25.62 43.78 45.58
N SER A 390 24.49 43.09 45.78
CA SER A 390 24.07 42.61 47.10
C SER A 390 24.81 41.34 47.58
N SER A 391 25.26 40.48 46.67
CA SER A 391 25.85 39.17 47.03
C SER A 391 27.36 39.07 46.82
N GLY A 392 27.96 39.98 46.05
CA GLY A 392 29.38 39.96 45.68
C GLY A 392 29.79 38.75 44.81
N LYS A 393 28.84 37.95 44.32
CA LYS A 393 29.10 36.71 43.55
C LYS A 393 28.42 36.76 42.19
N LEU A 394 29.18 36.46 41.13
CA LEU A 394 28.65 36.19 39.79
C LEU A 394 28.07 34.77 39.77
N VAL A 395 26.75 34.64 39.86
CA VAL A 395 26.08 33.34 39.75
C VAL A 395 25.89 33.02 38.27
N SER A 396 26.85 32.32 37.67
CA SER A 396 26.78 31.86 36.28
C SER A 396 26.30 30.40 36.21
N THR A 397 25.00 30.18 36.33
CA THR A 397 24.29 28.98 35.82
C THR A 397 22.80 29.26 35.75
#